data_AF-A0A316WMW4-F1
#
_entry.id   AF-A0A316WMW4-F1
#
_cell.length_a   1.000
_cell.length_b   1.000
_cell.length_c   1.000
_cell.angle_alpha   90.00
_cell.angle_beta   90.00
_cell.angle_gamma   90.00
#
_symmetry.space_group_name_H-M   'P 1'
#
loop_
_entity.id
_entity.type
_entity.pdbx_description
1 polymer ?
#
loop_
_entity_poly.entity_id
_entity_poly.type
_entity_poly.pdbx_seq_one_letter_code
_entity_poly.pdbx_strand_id
1 'polypeptide(L)'
;MKNDKRVLFLLLFSVRIFSQNTTNDTVNTQTGEPFDYKKYYDCDDGEGNVLIVIKKGKEFTDLKDLKKSEKGFAIKMEAIYSMEFSDGQRYESSVVKNITQDSISITNFFNENAAKLAGKPFTLINYPLSSLKYIRFINDRMLSLYHKKNIQKNFDLIVKKMDHARICPAVLNFKDRNGEMKVCHFYLTSQGYDLLYENNGRVYYLEGKVEWK
;
A
#
# COMPACT_ATOMS: atom_id res chain seq x y z
N MET A 1 36.25 0.40 46.77
CA MET A 1 35.55 1.53 46.13
C MET A 1 35.47 1.29 44.64
N LYS A 2 34.29 1.53 44.10
CA LYS A 2 33.74 1.04 42.83
C LYS A 2 33.77 2.18 41.79
N ASN A 3 33.67 1.78 40.52
CA ASN A 3 33.14 2.54 39.37
C ASN A 3 34.08 3.56 38.69
N ASP A 4 34.13 3.71 37.36
CA ASP A 4 33.46 3.00 36.25
C ASP A 4 34.22 3.35 34.95
N LYS A 5 34.42 2.35 34.08
CA LYS A 5 34.86 2.55 32.71
C LYS A 5 33.73 3.20 31.91
N ARG A 6 33.90 4.45 31.48
CA ARG A 6 32.98 5.08 30.51
C ARG A 6 33.32 4.64 29.09
N VAL A 7 32.59 3.64 28.61
CA VAL A 7 32.47 3.34 27.17
C VAL A 7 31.45 4.33 26.60
N LEU A 8 31.91 5.24 25.75
CA LEU A 8 31.06 6.18 25.03
C LEU A 8 30.44 5.45 23.83
N PHE A 9 29.21 4.99 23.96
CA PHE A 9 28.43 4.40 22.86
C PHE A 9 27.83 5.54 22.02
N LEU A 10 28.47 5.87 20.90
CA LEU A 10 27.91 6.77 19.88
C LEU A 10 26.76 6.06 19.16
N LEU A 11 25.54 6.22 19.69
CA LEU A 11 24.31 5.87 19.00
C LEU A 11 24.02 6.92 17.91
N LEU A 12 24.51 6.67 16.70
CA LEU A 12 23.96 7.23 15.48
C LEU A 12 22.59 6.58 15.23
N PHE A 13 21.59 6.94 16.04
CA PHE A 13 20.20 6.72 15.68
C PHE A 13 19.85 7.75 14.60
N SER A 14 19.84 7.29 13.36
CA SER A 14 19.12 7.91 12.25
C SER A 14 17.62 7.86 12.57
N VAL A 15 17.18 8.79 13.41
CA VAL A 15 15.76 9.04 13.61
C VAL A 15 15.26 9.66 12.32
N ARG A 16 14.75 8.83 11.39
CA ARG A 16 13.74 9.30 10.43
C ARG A 16 12.49 9.56 11.26
N ILE A 17 12.48 10.72 11.94
CA ILE A 17 11.32 11.26 12.62
C ILE A 17 10.27 11.46 11.52
N PHE A 18 9.20 10.66 11.58
CA PHE A 18 7.92 11.06 11.00
C PHE A 18 7.49 12.33 11.74
N SER A 19 7.81 13.49 11.17
CA SER A 19 7.23 14.74 11.61
C SER A 19 5.87 14.89 10.95
N GLN A 20 4.81 14.65 11.73
CA GLN A 20 3.52 15.27 11.48
C GLN A 20 3.64 16.75 11.90
N ASN A 21 4.19 17.59 11.04
CA ASN A 21 4.05 19.04 11.14
C ASN A 21 3.03 19.48 10.09
N THR A 22 1.79 19.73 10.53
CA THR A 22 0.63 20.08 9.70
C THR A 22 0.44 21.59 9.50
N THR A 23 1.48 22.42 9.60
CA THR A 23 1.28 23.89 9.68
C THR A 23 1.83 24.74 8.54
N ASN A 24 2.26 24.18 7.40
CA ASN A 24 2.68 25.01 6.24
C ASN A 24 2.41 24.41 4.84
N ASP A 25 1.33 23.65 4.66
CA ASP A 25 1.08 22.93 3.40
C ASP A 25 -0.21 23.32 2.70
N THR A 26 -0.54 24.61 2.71
CA THR A 26 -1.57 25.17 1.85
C THR A 26 -0.95 25.49 0.49
N VAL A 27 -1.10 24.59 -0.48
CA VAL A 27 -0.86 24.93 -1.89
C VAL A 27 -2.07 25.74 -2.36
N ASN A 28 -1.79 26.94 -2.85
CA ASN A 28 -2.76 27.88 -3.39
C ASN A 28 -3.34 27.31 -4.71
N THR A 29 -4.51 26.68 -4.66
CA THR A 29 -5.21 26.07 -5.81
C THR A 29 -5.93 27.12 -6.66
N GLN A 30 -5.24 28.17 -7.12
CA GLN A 30 -5.82 29.23 -7.96
C GLN A 30 -5.52 29.12 -9.47
N THR A 31 -4.90 28.04 -9.94
CA THR A 31 -4.77 27.81 -11.39
C THR A 31 -5.47 26.53 -11.77
N GLY A 32 -6.63 26.71 -12.43
CA GLY A 32 -7.54 25.67 -12.83
C GLY A 32 -6.97 24.78 -13.93
N GLU A 33 -7.00 23.48 -13.67
CA GLU A 33 -7.50 22.54 -14.66
C GLU A 33 -8.58 21.70 -13.96
N PRO A 34 -9.82 21.65 -14.48
CA PRO A 34 -10.83 20.72 -13.97
C PRO A 34 -10.39 19.30 -14.28
N PHE A 35 -10.10 18.53 -13.24
CA PHE A 35 -9.61 17.15 -13.34
C PHE A 35 -10.65 16.22 -13.98
N ASP A 36 -10.25 15.50 -15.02
CA ASP A 36 -11.07 14.47 -15.64
C ASP A 36 -10.84 13.11 -14.96
N TYR A 37 -11.43 12.94 -13.76
CA TYR A 37 -11.38 11.67 -13.01
C TYR A 37 -11.92 10.46 -13.80
N LYS A 38 -12.69 10.68 -14.88
CA LYS A 38 -13.22 9.61 -15.73
C LYS A 38 -12.14 8.91 -16.56
N LYS A 39 -11.01 9.56 -16.85
CA LYS A 39 -10.01 9.04 -17.79
C LYS A 39 -9.18 7.86 -17.24
N TYR A 40 -9.13 7.66 -15.92
CA TYR A 40 -8.22 6.71 -15.28
C TYR A 40 -8.84 5.35 -14.89
N TYR A 41 -10.17 5.17 -14.98
CA TYR A 41 -10.82 4.00 -14.39
C TYR A 41 -11.77 3.29 -15.35
N ASP A 42 -11.17 2.53 -16.26
CA ASP A 42 -11.78 1.35 -16.88
C ASP A 42 -11.20 0.12 -16.18
N CYS A 43 -11.73 -0.16 -14.99
CA CYS A 43 -11.31 -1.30 -14.18
C CYS A 43 -12.39 -2.38 -14.25
N ASP A 44 -12.02 -3.50 -14.84
CA ASP A 44 -12.80 -4.73 -14.79
C ASP A 44 -12.33 -5.58 -13.61
N ASP A 45 -13.27 -6.00 -12.76
CA ASP A 45 -13.06 -6.99 -11.69
C ASP A 45 -12.84 -8.41 -12.25
N GLY A 46 -12.58 -8.54 -13.55
CA GLY A 46 -12.37 -9.80 -14.24
C GLY A 46 -11.17 -10.64 -13.79
N GLU A 47 -10.92 -11.69 -14.56
CA GLU A 47 -9.88 -12.67 -14.27
C GLU A 47 -8.48 -12.06 -14.19
N GLY A 48 -7.65 -12.63 -13.31
CA GLY A 48 -6.25 -12.27 -13.25
C GLY A 48 -5.46 -13.10 -12.26
N ASN A 49 -4.18 -12.77 -12.12
CA ASN A 49 -3.32 -13.41 -11.14
C ASN A 49 -3.44 -12.73 -9.79
N VAL A 50 -3.58 -13.55 -8.75
CA VAL A 50 -3.49 -13.18 -7.34
C VAL A 50 -2.23 -13.84 -6.77
N LEU A 51 -1.44 -13.07 -6.02
CA LEU A 51 -0.32 -13.60 -5.29
C LEU A 51 -0.77 -14.01 -3.88
N ILE A 52 -0.77 -15.30 -3.63
CA ILE A 52 -1.07 -15.90 -2.34
C ILE A 52 0.24 -15.98 -1.55
N VAL A 53 0.24 -15.36 -0.37
CA VAL A 53 1.33 -15.42 0.58
C VAL A 53 0.90 -16.28 1.76
N ILE A 54 1.42 -17.50 1.85
CA ILE A 54 0.99 -18.50 2.83
C ILE A 54 2.15 -18.93 3.73
N LYS A 55 1.91 -19.11 5.03
CA LYS A 55 2.93 -19.60 5.98
C LYS A 55 3.43 -20.98 5.51
N LYS A 56 4.74 -21.19 5.56
CA LYS A 56 5.37 -22.48 5.20
C LYS A 56 4.74 -23.64 5.96
N GLY A 57 4.48 -24.74 5.24
CA GLY A 57 3.82 -25.93 5.79
C GLY A 57 2.31 -25.77 6.03
N LYS A 58 1.69 -24.70 5.53
CA LYS A 58 0.23 -24.56 5.48
C LYS A 58 -0.25 -24.70 4.04
N GLU A 59 -1.42 -25.29 3.87
CA GLU A 59 -2.04 -25.47 2.56
C GLU A 59 -3.04 -24.34 2.27
N PHE A 60 -3.07 -23.93 1.00
CA PHE A 60 -4.05 -23.00 0.47
C PHE A 60 -5.17 -23.79 -0.21
N THR A 61 -6.39 -23.67 0.32
CA THR A 61 -7.59 -24.27 -0.25
C THR A 61 -8.38 -23.24 -1.04
N ASP A 62 -8.71 -22.10 -0.41
CA ASP A 62 -9.34 -20.94 -1.03
C ASP A 62 -8.97 -19.62 -0.31
N LEU A 63 -9.44 -18.48 -0.84
CA LEU A 63 -9.19 -17.16 -0.24
C LEU A 63 -9.87 -16.95 1.13
N LYS A 64 -10.99 -17.63 1.39
CA LYS A 64 -11.71 -17.52 2.68
C LYS A 64 -10.90 -18.15 3.79
N ASP A 65 -10.14 -19.21 3.47
CA ASP A 65 -9.24 -19.90 4.39
C ASP A 65 -8.14 -18.96 4.89
N LEU A 66 -7.53 -18.15 4.02
CA LEU A 66 -6.41 -17.26 4.38
C LEU A 66 -6.74 -16.31 5.53
N LYS A 67 -7.92 -15.67 5.48
CA LYS A 67 -8.34 -14.68 6.47
C LYS A 67 -8.79 -15.34 7.78
N LYS A 68 -9.54 -16.43 7.72
CA LYS A 68 -10.12 -17.08 8.92
C LYS A 68 -9.09 -17.85 9.75
N SER A 69 -8.06 -18.39 9.11
CA SER A 69 -7.11 -19.31 9.74
C SER A 69 -5.75 -18.68 10.07
N GLU A 70 -5.59 -17.38 9.80
CA GLU A 70 -4.31 -16.67 9.88
C GLU A 70 -3.15 -17.37 9.14
N LYS A 71 -3.47 -18.23 8.16
CA LYS A 71 -2.48 -18.98 7.37
C LYS A 71 -1.68 -18.07 6.45
N GLY A 72 -2.24 -16.94 6.05
CA GLY A 72 -1.64 -16.10 5.04
C GLY A 72 -2.49 -14.89 4.68
N PHE A 73 -2.23 -14.33 3.51
CA PHE A 73 -3.00 -13.25 2.91
C PHE A 73 -2.81 -13.25 1.40
N ALA A 74 -3.67 -12.53 0.68
CA ALA A 74 -3.60 -12.38 -0.76
C ALA A 74 -3.18 -10.96 -1.14
N ILE A 75 -2.34 -10.84 -2.15
CA ILE A 75 -2.03 -9.60 -2.84
C ILE A 75 -2.77 -9.63 -4.17
N LYS A 76 -3.69 -8.69 -4.30
CA LYS A 76 -4.52 -8.46 -5.47
C LYS A 76 -4.05 -7.24 -6.26
N MET A 77 -4.30 -7.26 -7.56
CA MET A 77 -4.07 -6.11 -8.44
C MET A 77 -5.01 -4.95 -8.08
N GLU A 78 -4.60 -3.74 -8.45
CA GLU A 78 -5.24 -2.44 -8.20
C GLU A 78 -5.34 -1.99 -6.72
N ALA A 79 -4.85 -2.82 -5.80
CA ALA A 79 -4.72 -2.49 -4.39
C ALA A 79 -3.31 -1.96 -4.02
N ILE A 80 -3.26 -1.22 -2.92
CA ILE A 80 -2.07 -0.62 -2.32
C ILE A 80 -1.46 -1.55 -1.28
N TYR A 81 -0.13 -1.67 -1.33
CA TYR A 81 0.65 -2.38 -0.33
C TYR A 81 1.94 -1.62 -0.04
N SER A 82 2.41 -1.69 1.21
CA SER A 82 3.78 -1.29 1.54
C SER A 82 4.71 -2.49 1.38
N MET A 83 5.56 -2.43 0.35
CA MET A 83 6.50 -3.49 -0.02
C MET A 83 7.95 -3.05 0.13
N GLU A 84 8.81 -3.99 0.52
CA GLU A 84 10.27 -3.83 0.52
C GLU A 84 10.92 -5.02 -0.18
N PHE A 85 11.90 -4.72 -1.03
CA PHE A 85 12.59 -5.69 -1.87
C PHE A 85 14.02 -5.96 -1.38
N SER A 86 14.67 -6.97 -1.95
CA SER A 86 16.01 -7.42 -1.54
C SER A 86 17.11 -6.39 -1.79
N ASP A 87 16.90 -5.45 -2.72
CA ASP A 87 17.79 -4.31 -2.99
C ASP A 87 17.68 -3.19 -1.94
N GLY A 88 16.79 -3.35 -0.96
CA GLY A 88 16.54 -2.37 0.10
C GLY A 88 15.56 -1.26 -0.29
N GLN A 89 15.05 -1.24 -1.52
CA GLN A 89 14.04 -0.28 -1.94
C GLN A 89 12.71 -0.59 -1.26
N ARG A 90 12.04 0.50 -0.83
CA ARG A 90 10.75 0.45 -0.15
C ARG A 90 9.77 1.37 -0.85
N TYR A 91 8.58 0.84 -1.10
CA TYR A 91 7.45 1.56 -1.66
C TYR A 91 6.30 1.49 -0.66
N GLU A 92 5.89 2.63 -0.12
CA GLU A 92 4.93 2.68 1.00
C GLU A 92 3.47 2.69 0.55
N SER A 93 3.19 3.34 -0.59
CA SER A 93 1.85 3.54 -1.14
C SER A 93 1.79 3.18 -2.62
N SER A 94 2.39 2.06 -3.00
CA SER A 94 2.44 1.59 -4.38
C SER A 94 1.21 0.76 -4.74
N VAL A 95 0.62 1.02 -5.90
CA VAL A 95 -0.48 0.24 -6.49
C VAL A 95 0.13 -0.96 -7.21
N VAL A 96 -0.36 -2.16 -6.93
CA VAL A 96 0.01 -3.35 -7.71
C VAL A 96 -0.76 -3.33 -9.03
N LYS A 97 -0.07 -3.24 -10.15
CA LYS A 97 -0.69 -3.16 -11.49
C LYS A 97 -0.72 -4.50 -12.21
N ASN A 98 0.24 -5.38 -11.94
CA ASN A 98 0.30 -6.69 -12.57
C ASN A 98 1.02 -7.71 -11.68
N ILE A 99 0.64 -8.98 -11.82
CA ILE A 99 1.27 -10.12 -11.17
C ILE A 99 1.46 -11.20 -12.24
N THR A 100 2.68 -11.67 -12.43
CA THR A 100 3.00 -12.85 -13.27
C THR A 100 3.38 -14.03 -12.38
N GLN A 101 3.74 -15.17 -12.98
CA GLN A 101 4.19 -16.35 -12.23
C GLN A 101 5.44 -16.08 -11.37
N ASP A 102 6.26 -15.12 -11.77
CA ASP A 102 7.60 -14.88 -11.24
C ASP A 102 7.88 -13.41 -10.91
N SER A 103 6.98 -12.48 -11.24
CA SER A 103 7.17 -11.05 -11.02
C SER A 103 5.91 -10.32 -10.56
N ILE A 104 6.12 -9.13 -10.00
CA ILE A 104 5.09 -8.17 -9.61
C ILE A 104 5.46 -6.78 -10.14
N SER A 105 4.50 -6.14 -10.79
CA SER A 105 4.65 -4.77 -11.26
C SER A 105 3.85 -3.82 -10.37
N ILE A 106 4.51 -2.79 -9.87
CA ILE A 106 3.95 -1.79 -8.96
C ILE A 106 4.21 -0.38 -9.46
N THR A 107 3.35 0.58 -9.11
CA THR A 107 3.65 1.99 -9.31
C THR A 107 4.65 2.47 -8.25
N ASN A 108 5.53 3.41 -8.62
CA ASN A 108 6.48 3.99 -7.68
C ASN A 108 5.85 4.94 -6.65
N PHE A 109 4.68 5.50 -6.97
CA PHE A 109 3.86 6.35 -6.11
C PHE A 109 2.39 5.91 -6.16
N PHE A 110 1.54 6.55 -5.34
CA PHE A 110 0.09 6.30 -5.36
C PHE A 110 -0.52 6.66 -6.72
N ASN A 111 -0.18 7.84 -7.25
CA ASN A 111 -0.59 8.32 -8.57
C ASN A 111 0.41 9.38 -9.09
N GLU A 112 0.12 9.95 -10.26
CA GLU A 112 0.94 10.99 -10.90
C GLU A 112 1.09 12.26 -10.04
N ASN A 113 0.05 12.65 -9.30
CA ASN A 113 0.10 13.82 -8.41
C ASN A 113 1.10 13.62 -7.25
N ALA A 114 1.10 12.42 -6.65
CA ALA A 114 2.05 12.08 -5.60
C ALA A 114 3.50 12.06 -6.13
N ALA A 115 3.71 11.57 -7.35
CA ALA A 115 5.02 11.61 -8.00
C ALA A 115 5.48 13.05 -8.29
N LYS A 116 4.57 13.88 -8.81
CA LYS A 116 4.81 15.31 -9.09
C LYS A 116 5.18 16.08 -7.82
N LEU A 117 4.45 15.87 -6.72
CA LEU A 117 4.78 16.49 -5.43
C LEU A 117 6.17 16.07 -4.93
N ALA A 118 6.56 14.82 -5.15
CA ALA A 118 7.89 14.31 -4.81
C ALA A 118 9.00 14.73 -5.79
N GLY A 119 8.68 15.47 -6.85
CA GLY A 119 9.64 15.89 -7.88
C GLY A 119 10.21 14.71 -8.69
N LYS A 120 9.45 13.62 -8.86
CA LYS A 120 9.88 12.40 -9.56
C LYS A 120 8.88 12.01 -10.65
N PRO A 121 9.33 11.34 -11.72
CA PRO A 121 8.41 10.79 -12.71
C PRO A 121 7.55 9.68 -12.10
N PHE A 122 6.29 9.59 -12.54
CA PHE A 122 5.43 8.45 -12.22
C PHE A 122 5.79 7.29 -13.14
N THR A 123 6.15 6.14 -12.56
CA THR A 123 6.63 4.99 -13.33
C THR A 123 6.08 3.69 -12.79
N LEU A 124 5.95 2.71 -13.69
CA LEU A 124 5.75 1.32 -13.35
C LEU A 124 7.12 0.66 -13.13
N ILE A 125 7.25 -0.04 -12.01
CA ILE A 125 8.46 -0.75 -11.62
C ILE A 125 8.13 -2.23 -11.53
N ASN A 126 9.02 -3.08 -12.05
CA ASN A 126 8.85 -4.53 -12.02
C ASN A 126 9.91 -5.17 -11.13
N TYR A 127 9.48 -6.07 -10.25
CA TYR A 127 10.37 -6.85 -9.36
C TYR A 127 10.07 -8.34 -9.49
N PRO A 128 11.10 -9.21 -9.42
CA PRO A 128 10.87 -10.64 -9.29
C PRO A 128 10.27 -10.96 -7.92
N LEU A 129 9.33 -11.91 -7.84
CA LEU A 129 8.67 -12.30 -6.58
C LEU A 129 9.66 -12.80 -5.54
N SER A 130 10.75 -13.45 -5.97
CA SER A 130 11.83 -13.90 -5.09
C SER A 130 12.53 -12.76 -4.34
N SER A 131 12.48 -11.54 -4.87
CA SER A 131 13.06 -10.35 -4.22
C SER A 131 12.14 -9.73 -3.15
N LEU A 132 10.86 -10.10 -3.10
CA LEU A 132 9.90 -9.52 -2.16
C LEU A 132 10.22 -9.96 -0.72
N LYS A 133 10.74 -9.03 0.07
CA LYS A 133 11.31 -9.29 1.40
C LYS A 133 10.31 -9.06 2.51
N TYR A 134 9.62 -7.93 2.47
CA TYR A 134 8.64 -7.57 3.50
C TYR A 134 7.38 -6.97 2.89
N ILE A 135 6.26 -7.32 3.54
CA ILE A 135 4.99 -6.61 3.39
C ILE A 135 4.59 -6.11 4.77
N ARG A 136 4.13 -4.87 4.83
CA ARG A 136 3.70 -4.21 6.06
C ARG A 136 2.20 -3.99 6.02
N PHE A 137 1.52 -4.52 7.02
CA PHE A 137 0.10 -4.28 7.24
C PHE A 137 -0.05 -3.14 8.22
N ILE A 138 -0.99 -2.24 7.96
CA ILE A 138 -1.41 -1.24 8.93
C ILE A 138 -2.34 -1.94 9.90
N ASN A 139 -2.01 -1.89 11.19
CA ASN A 139 -2.74 -2.59 12.23
C ASN A 139 -3.87 -1.76 12.81
N ASP A 140 -3.70 -0.46 12.83
CA ASP A 140 -4.63 0.51 13.42
C ASP A 140 -4.55 1.81 12.60
N ARG A 141 -5.71 2.40 12.31
CA ARG A 141 -5.80 3.71 11.63
C ARG A 141 -5.33 4.85 12.54
N MET A 142 -5.38 4.65 13.86
CA MET A 142 -5.11 5.72 14.83
C MET A 142 -3.64 5.89 15.20
N LEU A 143 -2.77 4.91 14.96
CA LEU A 143 -1.34 4.99 15.31
C LEU A 143 -0.54 4.14 14.31
N SER A 144 0.63 4.65 13.88
CA SER A 144 1.57 4.11 12.87
C SER A 144 2.17 2.73 13.17
N LEU A 145 1.37 1.80 13.69
CA LEU A 145 1.72 0.44 14.05
C LEU A 145 1.59 -0.44 12.82
N TYR A 146 2.75 -0.88 12.33
CA TYR A 146 2.84 -1.80 11.21
C TYR A 146 3.20 -3.20 11.68
N HIS A 147 2.43 -4.22 11.31
CA HIS A 147 2.92 -5.60 11.37
C HIS A 147 3.76 -5.86 10.13
N LYS A 148 5.08 -5.94 10.34
CA LYS A 148 6.06 -6.33 9.33
C LYS A 148 6.11 -7.86 9.22
N LYS A 149 5.71 -8.42 8.08
CA LYS A 149 5.87 -9.85 7.80
C LYS A 149 7.08 -10.08 6.90
N ASN A 150 8.05 -10.87 7.38
CA ASN A 150 9.19 -11.33 6.56
C ASN A 150 8.72 -12.47 5.67
N ILE A 151 8.58 -12.16 4.39
CA ILE A 151 7.99 -13.06 3.41
C ILE A 151 8.97 -14.18 3.05
N GLN A 152 10.22 -13.83 2.76
CA GLN A 152 11.25 -14.78 2.30
C GLN A 152 11.51 -15.94 3.27
N LYS A 153 11.43 -15.70 4.58
CA LYS A 153 11.79 -16.73 5.57
C LYS A 153 10.66 -17.71 5.84
N ASN A 154 9.46 -17.20 6.08
CA ASN A 154 8.39 -17.95 6.74
C ASN A 154 7.18 -18.22 5.84
N PHE A 155 7.22 -17.76 4.59
CA PHE A 155 6.09 -17.87 3.68
C PHE A 155 6.51 -18.47 2.35
N ASP A 156 5.56 -19.18 1.74
CA ASP A 156 5.57 -19.59 0.35
C ASP A 156 4.73 -18.59 -0.47
N LEU A 157 5.19 -18.34 -1.69
CA LEU A 157 4.55 -17.45 -2.66
C LEU A 157 3.93 -18.31 -3.75
N ILE A 158 2.62 -18.23 -3.91
CA ILE A 158 1.87 -19.02 -4.89
C ILE A 158 1.07 -18.05 -5.76
N VAL A 159 1.27 -18.13 -7.07
CA VAL A 159 0.47 -17.36 -8.03
C VAL A 159 -0.71 -18.20 -8.48
N LYS A 160 -1.92 -17.68 -8.33
CA LYS A 160 -3.16 -18.33 -8.76
C LYS A 160 -3.94 -17.41 -9.66
N LYS A 161 -4.35 -17.93 -10.82
CA LYS A 161 -5.36 -17.29 -11.65
C LYS A 161 -6.72 -17.43 -10.95
N MET A 162 -7.45 -16.34 -10.79
CA MET A 162 -8.73 -16.30 -10.11
C MET A 162 -9.69 -15.33 -10.81
N ASP A 163 -10.98 -15.62 -10.71
CA ASP A 163 -12.03 -14.62 -10.92
C ASP A 163 -11.93 -13.57 -9.80
N HIS A 164 -12.18 -12.29 -10.10
CA HIS A 164 -12.08 -11.21 -9.11
C HIS A 164 -10.68 -11.02 -8.52
N ALA A 165 -9.66 -11.06 -9.39
CA ALA A 165 -8.25 -10.88 -9.01
C ALA A 165 -7.86 -9.40 -8.80
N ARG A 166 -8.65 -8.47 -9.35
CA ARG A 166 -8.50 -7.03 -9.19
C ARG A 166 -9.41 -6.54 -8.06
N ILE A 167 -8.99 -5.48 -7.39
CA ILE A 167 -9.87 -4.71 -6.51
C ILE A 167 -9.99 -3.33 -7.12
N CYS A 168 -11.04 -3.12 -7.90
CA CYS A 168 -11.21 -1.87 -8.61
C CYS A 168 -11.30 -0.68 -7.66
N PRO A 169 -10.62 0.45 -7.96
CA PRO A 169 -10.65 1.63 -7.12
C PRO A 169 -12.07 2.20 -7.01
N ALA A 170 -12.43 2.67 -5.82
CA ALA A 170 -13.73 3.26 -5.55
C ALA A 170 -13.71 4.76 -5.92
N VAL A 171 -14.75 5.25 -6.60
CA VAL A 171 -14.92 6.68 -6.85
C VAL A 171 -15.95 7.23 -5.88
N LEU A 172 -15.50 8.03 -4.91
CA LEU A 172 -16.33 8.50 -3.80
C LEU A 172 -16.57 10.01 -3.90
N ASN A 173 -17.77 10.43 -3.49
CA ASN A 173 -18.17 11.82 -3.36
C ASN A 173 -18.10 12.25 -1.88
N PHE A 174 -17.26 13.24 -1.58
CA PHE A 174 -17.07 13.82 -0.27
C PHE A 174 -18.02 15.01 -0.10
N LYS A 175 -19.24 14.74 0.39
CA LYS A 175 -20.30 15.75 0.57
C LYS A 175 -19.89 16.86 1.54
N ASP A 176 -19.12 16.52 2.57
CA ASP A 176 -18.55 17.42 3.57
C ASP A 176 -17.43 18.32 3.00
N ARG A 177 -16.96 18.05 1.78
CA ARG A 177 -15.93 18.81 1.06
C ARG A 177 -16.47 19.42 -0.23
N ASN A 178 -17.64 20.04 -0.14
CA ASN A 178 -18.32 20.68 -1.28
C ASN A 178 -18.57 19.74 -2.48
N GLY A 179 -18.78 18.44 -2.22
CA GLY A 179 -19.08 17.46 -3.26
C GLY A 179 -17.87 17.00 -4.06
N GLU A 180 -16.67 17.13 -3.51
CA GLU A 180 -15.42 16.71 -4.15
C GLU A 180 -15.45 15.22 -4.49
N MET A 181 -15.09 14.88 -5.72
CA MET A 181 -14.94 13.50 -6.17
C MET A 181 -13.48 13.06 -5.97
N LYS A 182 -13.25 11.94 -5.26
CA LYS A 182 -11.92 11.33 -5.14
C LYS A 182 -11.94 9.88 -5.59
N VAL A 183 -10.82 9.47 -6.16
CA VAL A 183 -10.58 8.05 -6.42
C VAL A 183 -9.79 7.47 -5.27
N CYS A 184 -10.30 6.36 -4.75
CA CYS A 184 -9.84 5.72 -3.55
C CYS A 184 -9.36 4.31 -3.88
N HIS A 185 -8.12 3.98 -3.52
CA HIS A 185 -7.58 2.63 -3.69
C HIS A 185 -7.68 1.86 -2.39
N PHE A 186 -7.92 0.55 -2.52
CA PHE A 186 -7.95 -0.33 -1.37
C PHE A 186 -6.54 -0.64 -0.88
N TYR A 187 -6.30 -0.54 0.43
CA TYR A 187 -5.06 -0.96 1.08
C TYR A 187 -5.34 -2.08 2.08
N LEU A 188 -4.41 -3.01 2.23
CA LEU A 188 -4.59 -4.18 3.08
C LEU A 188 -4.18 -3.90 4.54
N THR A 189 -5.11 -4.09 5.46
CA THR A 189 -4.93 -3.99 6.93
C THR A 189 -4.94 -5.38 7.57
N SER A 190 -4.67 -5.44 8.87
CA SER A 190 -4.87 -6.65 9.68
C SER A 190 -6.34 -7.12 9.71
N GLN A 191 -7.31 -6.20 9.55
CA GLN A 191 -8.75 -6.48 9.65
C GLN A 191 -9.41 -6.73 8.27
N GLY A 192 -8.73 -6.40 7.18
CA GLY A 192 -9.25 -6.50 5.81
C GLY A 192 -8.81 -5.32 4.96
N TYR A 193 -9.50 -5.08 3.84
CA TYR A 193 -9.23 -3.92 3.02
C TYR A 193 -9.93 -2.68 3.56
N ASP A 194 -9.25 -1.55 3.40
CA ASP A 194 -9.77 -0.22 3.70
C ASP A 194 -9.30 0.74 2.59
N LEU A 195 -9.72 2.00 2.61
CA LEU A 195 -9.47 2.93 1.50
C LEU A 195 -8.42 4.01 1.82
N LEU A 196 -7.60 4.28 0.81
CA LEU A 196 -6.71 5.44 0.72
C LEU A 196 -7.20 6.35 -0.39
N TYR A 197 -7.09 7.65 -0.19
CA TYR A 197 -7.30 8.64 -1.25
C TYR A 197 -6.13 9.62 -1.31
N GLU A 198 -5.97 10.26 -2.46
CA GLU A 198 -4.98 11.31 -2.66
C GLU A 198 -5.63 12.70 -2.65
N ASN A 199 -4.98 13.65 -2.00
CA ASN A 199 -5.31 15.06 -2.04
C ASN A 199 -4.05 15.93 -2.10
N ASN A 200 -3.93 16.73 -3.16
CA ASN A 200 -2.79 17.62 -3.42
C ASN A 200 -1.42 16.93 -3.35
N GLY A 201 -1.31 15.74 -3.95
CA GLY A 201 -0.14 14.87 -3.99
C GLY A 201 0.11 14.06 -2.71
N ARG A 202 -0.73 14.19 -1.68
CA ARG A 202 -0.58 13.49 -0.40
C ARG A 202 -1.62 12.39 -0.24
N VAL A 203 -1.21 11.28 0.36
CA VAL A 203 -2.08 10.09 0.55
C VAL A 203 -2.63 10.09 1.97
N TYR A 204 -3.93 9.89 2.10
CA TYR A 204 -4.67 9.90 3.37
C TYR A 204 -5.51 8.64 3.53
N TYR A 205 -5.68 8.21 4.78
CA TYR A 205 -6.67 7.20 5.13
C TYR A 205 -8.06 7.78 5.01
N LEU A 206 -9.00 6.97 4.51
CA LEU A 206 -10.39 7.32 4.59
C LEU A 206 -10.90 7.03 6.01
N GLU A 207 -11.15 8.11 6.75
CA GLU A 207 -11.76 8.04 8.08
C GLU A 207 -13.29 8.18 7.95
N GLY A 208 -14.04 7.26 8.56
CA GLY A 208 -15.51 7.29 8.55
C GLY A 208 -16.17 6.12 7.79
N LYS A 209 -17.51 6.13 7.78
CA LYS A 209 -18.32 5.13 7.06
C LYS A 209 -18.41 5.51 5.59
N VAL A 210 -18.06 4.57 4.72
CA VAL A 210 -18.30 4.69 3.27
C VAL A 210 -19.70 4.17 2.98
N GLU A 211 -20.57 5.04 2.47
CA GLU A 211 -21.86 4.64 1.91
C GLU A 211 -21.62 4.12 0.50
N TRP A 212 -21.59 2.79 0.36
CA TRP A 212 -21.58 2.13 -0.93
C TRP A 212 -22.99 2.24 -1.53
N LYS A 213 -23.11 2.82 -2.72
CA LYS A 213 -24.35 2.80 -3.51
C LYS A 213 -24.30 1.66 -4.52
#